data_AF-A0A9P8E473-F1
#
_entry.id   AF-A0A9P8E473-F1
#
_cell.length_a   1.000
_cell.length_b   1.000
_cell.length_c   1.000
_cell.angle_alpha   90.00
_cell.angle_beta   90.00
_cell.angle_gamma   90.00
#
_symmetry.space_group_name_H-M   'P 1'
#
loop_
_entity.id
_entity.type
_entity.pdbx_description
1 polymer ?
#
loop_
_entity_poly.entity_id
_entity_poly.type
_entity_poly.pdbx_seq_one_letter_code
_entity_poly.pdbx_strand_id
1 'polypeptide(L)'
;MATLKSFLVLTMLAFQLLCLGYLVHGSTTTIVPHEFIVCLNRNYTLKSHFEYIGKELNISHYLEIIDCYEIDFHNTTRTHDLSEESILDLIRSDPNVYSVAPEFAFSFDCMEGTCSPSPKPQSASSKAVLEL
;
A
#
# COMPACT_ATOMS: atom_id res chain seq x y z
N MET A 1 21.70 56.73 10.06
CA MET A 1 20.34 56.49 10.56
C MET A 1 19.59 55.63 9.54
N ALA A 2 19.76 54.31 9.61
CA ALA A 2 19.01 53.37 8.80
C ALA A 2 17.62 53.20 9.42
N THR A 3 16.62 53.61 8.66
CA THR A 3 15.22 53.73 9.07
C THR A 3 14.63 52.39 9.49
N LEU A 4 13.86 52.42 10.59
CA LEU A 4 12.99 51.37 11.16
C LEU A 4 12.30 50.44 10.15
N LYS A 5 12.06 50.93 8.92
CA LYS A 5 11.52 50.18 7.78
C LYS A 5 12.41 49.02 7.32
N SER A 6 13.75 49.15 7.34
CA SER A 6 14.66 48.07 6.95
C SER A 6 14.66 46.90 7.93
N PHE A 7 14.39 47.17 9.22
CA PHE A 7 14.34 46.12 10.24
C PHE A 7 13.06 45.26 10.09
N LEU A 8 11.94 45.90 9.72
CA LEU A 8 10.64 45.25 9.56
C LEU A 8 10.57 44.34 8.32
N VAL A 9 11.28 44.71 7.25
CA VAL A 9 11.40 43.87 6.04
C VAL A 9 12.28 42.65 6.31
N LEU A 10 13.36 42.81 7.08
CA LEU A 10 14.27 41.71 7.41
C LEU A 10 13.60 40.64 8.29
N THR A 11 12.76 41.05 9.25
CA THR A 11 12.04 40.11 10.13
C THR A 11 10.93 39.37 9.40
N MET A 12 10.21 40.03 8.48
CA MET A 12 9.22 39.37 7.62
C MET A 12 9.86 38.33 6.69
N LEU A 13 11.04 38.62 6.13
CA LEU A 13 11.78 37.69 5.28
C LEU A 13 12.29 36.48 6.08
N ALA A 14 12.79 36.70 7.30
CA ALA A 14 13.21 35.63 8.21
C ALA A 14 12.02 34.73 8.64
N PHE A 15 10.84 35.31 8.84
CA PHE A 15 9.63 34.56 9.18
C PHE A 15 9.14 33.69 8.01
N GLN A 16 9.21 34.17 6.77
CA GLN A 16 8.87 33.37 5.59
C GLN A 16 9.81 32.18 5.38
N LEU A 17 11.11 32.35 5.64
CA LEU A 17 12.09 31.25 5.58
C LEU A 17 11.86 30.21 6.68
N LEU A 18 11.43 30.65 7.88
CA LEU A 18 11.10 29.75 8.97
C LEU A 18 9.82 28.94 8.65
N CYS A 19 8.80 29.58 8.07
CA CYS A 19 7.57 28.89 7.64
C CYS A 19 7.80 27.86 6.53
N LEU A 20 8.72 28.12 5.59
CA LEU A 20 9.10 27.16 4.54
C LEU A 20 9.87 25.95 5.10
N GLY A 21 10.67 26.13 6.16
CA GLY A 21 11.40 25.04 6.82
C GLY A 21 10.49 24.03 7.54
N TYR A 22 9.38 24.51 8.13
CA TYR A 22 8.42 23.64 8.81
C TYR A 22 7.49 22.87 7.85
N LEU A 23 7.34 23.32 6.60
CA LEU A 23 6.47 22.66 5.64
C LEU A 23 7.09 21.40 4.99
N VAL A 24 8.40 21.19 5.17
CA VAL A 24 9.14 20.06 4.58
C VAL A 24 9.26 18.86 5.54
N HIS A 25 8.89 19.00 6.81
CA HIS A 25 8.89 17.91 7.79
C HIS A 25 7.47 17.47 8.19
N GLY A 26 6.57 17.38 7.20
CA GLY A 26 5.45 16.47 7.32
C GLY A 26 5.98 15.05 7.26
N SER A 27 6.35 14.48 8.42
CA SER A 27 6.59 13.04 8.53
C SER A 27 5.25 12.32 8.29
N THR A 28 4.90 12.15 7.03
CA THR A 28 3.95 11.12 6.63
C THR A 28 4.66 9.81 6.86
N THR A 29 4.40 9.16 8.01
CA THR A 29 4.72 7.75 8.19
C THR A 29 4.02 6.99 7.07
N THR A 30 4.72 6.75 5.97
CA THR A 30 4.27 5.85 4.91
C THR A 30 4.26 4.46 5.52
N ILE A 31 3.07 3.96 5.83
CA ILE A 31 2.88 2.57 6.23
C ILE A 31 3.25 1.74 5.01
N VAL A 32 4.40 1.06 5.07
CA VAL A 32 4.79 0.10 4.05
C VAL A 32 3.95 -1.16 4.28
N PRO A 33 3.09 -1.55 3.33
CA PRO A 33 2.35 -2.80 3.43
C PRO A 33 3.32 -3.98 3.35
N HIS A 34 3.05 -5.04 4.11
CA HIS A 34 3.79 -6.30 4.08
C HIS A 34 2.88 -7.51 3.86
N GLU A 35 1.57 -7.28 3.76
CA GLU A 35 0.55 -8.28 3.48
C GLU A 35 -0.11 -7.89 2.16
N PHE A 36 -0.13 -8.81 1.21
CA PHE A 36 -0.66 -8.58 -0.12
C PHE A 36 -1.62 -9.66 -0.55
N ILE A 37 -2.69 -9.24 -1.22
CA ILE A 37 -3.60 -10.11 -1.95
C ILE A 37 -3.20 -10.07 -3.42
N VAL A 38 -2.99 -11.24 -3.99
CA VAL A 38 -2.69 -11.48 -5.40
C VAL A 38 -3.85 -12.22 -6.01
N CYS A 39 -4.38 -11.72 -7.13
CA CYS A 39 -5.49 -12.37 -7.81
C CYS A 39 -5.17 -12.69 -9.27
N LEU A 40 -5.57 -13.89 -9.68
CA LEU A 40 -5.27 -14.50 -10.97
C LEU A 40 -6.48 -14.42 -11.90
N ASN A 41 -6.23 -14.30 -13.20
CA ASN A 41 -7.28 -14.33 -14.21
C ASN A 41 -8.10 -15.62 -14.10
N ARG A 42 -9.39 -15.54 -14.47
CA ARG A 42 -10.27 -16.74 -14.48
C ARG A 42 -9.65 -17.86 -15.29
N ASN A 43 -9.72 -19.08 -14.76
CA ASN A 43 -9.12 -20.29 -15.33
C ASN A 43 -7.58 -20.29 -15.34
N TYR A 44 -6.92 -19.39 -14.61
CA TYR A 44 -5.48 -19.40 -14.41
C TYR A 44 -5.16 -19.88 -13.00
N THR A 45 -4.66 -21.11 -12.89
CA THR A 45 -4.48 -21.77 -11.60
C THR A 45 -3.24 -21.26 -10.87
N LEU A 46 -3.25 -21.34 -9.53
CA LEU A 46 -2.08 -21.07 -8.70
C LEU A 46 -0.84 -21.88 -9.13
N LYS A 47 -1.05 -23.14 -9.54
CA LYS A 47 0.03 -23.98 -10.05
C LYS A 47 0.64 -23.40 -11.34
N SER A 48 -0.20 -23.00 -12.29
CA SER A 48 0.24 -22.38 -13.55
C SER A 48 1.00 -21.08 -13.30
N HIS A 49 0.57 -20.30 -12.31
CA HIS A 49 1.26 -19.09 -11.87
C HIS A 49 2.67 -19.39 -11.35
N PHE A 50 2.81 -20.34 -10.42
CA PHE A 50 4.12 -20.72 -9.89
C PHE A 50 5.05 -21.35 -10.92
N GLU A 51 4.50 -22.13 -11.85
CA GLU A 51 5.26 -22.63 -13.01
C GLU A 51 5.75 -21.47 -13.91
N TYR A 52 4.93 -20.44 -14.12
CA TYR A 52 5.30 -19.28 -14.94
C TYR A 52 6.43 -18.45 -14.30
N ILE A 53 6.30 -18.08 -13.03
CA ILE A 53 7.34 -17.32 -12.32
C ILE A 53 8.56 -18.21 -11.96
N GLY A 54 8.48 -19.50 -12.23
CA GLY A 54 9.55 -20.48 -12.02
C GLY A 54 9.85 -20.79 -10.55
N LYS A 55 8.90 -20.49 -9.65
CA LYS A 55 9.08 -20.63 -8.21
C LYS A 55 7.76 -20.75 -7.47
N GLU A 56 7.70 -21.69 -6.53
CA GLU A 56 6.64 -21.73 -5.53
C GLU A 56 6.93 -20.72 -4.41
N LEU A 57 5.91 -19.93 -4.06
CA LEU A 57 5.99 -18.93 -3.00
C LEU A 57 5.31 -19.45 -1.73
N ASN A 58 5.82 -19.03 -0.57
CA ASN A 58 5.19 -19.31 0.71
C ASN A 58 3.98 -18.38 0.91
N ILE A 59 2.77 -18.86 0.57
CA ILE A 59 1.50 -18.10 0.62
C ILE A 59 0.72 -18.34 1.92
N SER A 60 0.17 -17.29 2.54
CA SER A 60 -0.64 -17.29 3.78
C SER A 60 -1.87 -18.14 3.64
N HIS A 61 -2.63 -17.84 2.60
CA HIS A 61 -3.92 -18.43 2.38
C HIS A 61 -4.23 -18.46 0.89
N TYR A 62 -5.03 -19.43 0.44
CA TYR A 62 -5.53 -19.50 -0.91
C TYR A 62 -7.06 -19.49 -0.91
N LEU A 63 -7.65 -18.53 -1.61
CA LEU A 63 -9.07 -18.32 -1.77
C LEU A 63 -9.52 -18.91 -3.12
N GLU A 64 -9.77 -20.21 -3.14
CA GLU A 64 -10.11 -20.98 -4.36
C GLU A 64 -11.30 -20.42 -5.14
N ILE A 65 -12.30 -19.85 -4.45
CA ILE A 65 -13.54 -19.35 -5.07
C ILE A 65 -13.27 -18.18 -6.04
N ILE A 66 -12.19 -17.42 -5.79
CA ILE A 66 -11.89 -16.18 -6.51
C ILE A 66 -10.50 -16.17 -7.14
N ASP A 67 -9.81 -17.32 -7.15
CA ASP A 67 -8.45 -17.49 -7.66
C ASP A 67 -7.48 -16.41 -7.12
N CYS A 68 -7.56 -16.13 -5.81
CA CYS A 68 -6.64 -15.20 -5.13
C CYS A 68 -5.85 -15.91 -4.04
N TYR A 69 -4.61 -15.48 -3.81
CA TYR A 69 -3.82 -15.90 -2.66
C TYR A 69 -3.29 -14.69 -1.88
N GLU A 70 -2.97 -14.94 -0.63
CA GLU A 70 -2.39 -13.95 0.28
C GLU A 70 -0.93 -14.28 0.53
N ILE A 71 -0.08 -13.25 0.60
CA ILE A 71 1.32 -13.38 1.01
C ILE A 71 1.59 -12.39 2.15
N ASP A 72 2.11 -12.91 3.26
CA ASP A 72 2.51 -12.16 4.46
C ASP A 72 4.04 -12.25 4.60
N PHE A 73 4.71 -11.12 4.36
CA PHE A 73 6.16 -11.01 4.47
C PHE A 73 6.66 -10.81 5.90
N HIS A 74 5.79 -10.50 6.87
CA HIS A 74 6.14 -10.42 8.30
C HIS A 74 6.19 -11.79 8.98
N ASN A 75 5.59 -12.80 8.36
CA ASN A 75 5.52 -14.12 8.97
C ASN A 75 6.90 -14.79 9.07
N THR A 76 7.55 -14.63 10.23
CA THR A 76 8.90 -15.15 10.50
C THR A 76 9.01 -16.67 10.45
N THR A 77 7.89 -17.40 10.47
CA THR A 77 7.88 -18.86 10.30
C THR A 77 8.00 -19.28 8.83
N ARG A 78 7.85 -18.33 7.90
CA ARG A 78 7.89 -18.55 6.46
C ARG A 78 9.04 -17.77 5.87
N THR A 79 10.11 -18.48 5.60
CA THR A 79 11.30 -17.88 5.01
C THR A 79 11.08 -17.63 3.53
N HIS A 80 11.37 -16.42 3.10
CA HIS A 80 11.41 -16.04 1.69
C HIS A 80 12.88 -15.88 1.28
N ASP A 81 13.31 -16.56 0.22
CA ASP A 81 14.72 -16.51 -0.23
C ASP A 81 15.06 -15.20 -0.97
N LEU A 82 14.06 -14.37 -1.24
CA LEU A 82 14.17 -13.12 -1.97
C LEU A 82 13.61 -11.98 -1.13
N SER A 83 14.02 -10.76 -1.43
CA SER A 83 13.41 -9.58 -0.83
C SER A 83 11.93 -9.48 -1.20
N GLU A 84 11.14 -8.85 -0.34
CA GLU A 84 9.72 -8.57 -0.57
C GLU A 84 9.48 -7.93 -1.95
N GLU A 85 10.23 -6.87 -2.29
CA GLU A 85 10.08 -6.19 -3.57
C GLU A 85 10.41 -7.09 -4.76
N SER A 86 11.45 -7.93 -4.64
CA SER A 86 11.79 -8.91 -5.69
C SER A 86 10.69 -9.94 -5.91
N ILE A 87 9.99 -10.34 -4.84
CA ILE A 87 8.86 -11.27 -4.94
C ILE A 87 7.67 -10.57 -5.59
N LEU A 88 7.36 -9.34 -5.19
CA LEU A 88 6.29 -8.57 -5.81
C LEU A 88 6.55 -8.32 -7.30
N ASP A 89 7.79 -8.04 -7.69
CA ASP A 89 8.18 -7.89 -9.10
C ASP A 89 8.03 -9.18 -9.89
N LEU A 90 8.41 -10.33 -9.31
CA LEU A 90 8.17 -11.64 -9.91
C LEU A 90 6.69 -11.91 -10.13
N ILE A 91 5.86 -11.64 -9.12
CA ILE A 91 4.40 -11.83 -9.21
C ILE A 91 3.83 -10.93 -10.32
N ARG A 92 4.20 -9.65 -10.33
CA ARG A 92 3.73 -8.66 -11.33
C ARG A 92 4.22 -8.96 -12.76
N SER A 93 5.27 -9.77 -12.91
CA SER A 93 5.77 -10.17 -14.23
C SER A 93 4.84 -11.14 -14.95
N ASP A 94 3.94 -11.83 -14.23
CA ASP A 94 2.96 -12.74 -14.82
C ASP A 94 1.78 -11.98 -15.43
N PRO A 95 1.56 -12.06 -16.76
CA PRO A 95 0.47 -11.36 -17.43
C PRO A 95 -0.93 -11.86 -17.02
N ASN A 96 -1.02 -12.99 -16.32
CA ASN A 96 -2.28 -13.53 -15.83
C ASN A 96 -2.60 -13.12 -14.38
N VAL A 97 -1.72 -12.35 -13.74
CA VAL A 97 -2.04 -11.67 -12.48
C VAL A 97 -2.78 -10.38 -12.82
N TYR A 98 -4.06 -10.27 -12.44
CA TYR A 98 -4.85 -9.06 -12.72
C TYR A 98 -4.79 -8.04 -11.58
N SER A 99 -4.41 -8.46 -10.37
CA SER A 99 -4.33 -7.58 -9.21
C SER A 99 -3.26 -8.05 -8.23
N VAL A 100 -2.46 -7.09 -7.76
CA VAL A 100 -1.58 -7.21 -6.59
C VAL A 100 -1.82 -5.96 -5.76
N ALA A 101 -2.40 -6.10 -4.58
CA ALA A 101 -2.62 -4.95 -3.71
C ALA A 101 -2.49 -5.30 -2.22
N PRO A 102 -2.18 -4.31 -1.38
CA PRO A 102 -2.10 -4.51 0.06
C PRO A 102 -3.39 -5.08 0.62
N GLU A 103 -3.31 -5.97 1.62
CA GLU A 103 -4.49 -6.61 2.21
C GLU A 103 -5.51 -5.58 2.73
N PHE A 104 -5.04 -4.51 3.41
CA PHE A 104 -5.91 -3.45 3.92
C PHE A 104 -6.71 -2.71 2.84
N ALA A 105 -6.32 -2.83 1.57
CA ALA A 105 -7.03 -2.22 0.45
C ALA A 105 -8.30 -3.01 0.07
N PHE A 106 -8.45 -4.25 0.55
CA PHE A 106 -9.58 -5.11 0.21
C PHE A 106 -10.48 -5.40 1.40
N SER A 107 -11.78 -5.52 1.12
CA SER A 107 -12.73 -6.28 1.91
C SER A 107 -13.37 -7.32 0.99
N PHE A 108 -13.42 -8.57 1.45
CA PHE A 108 -14.15 -9.62 0.74
C PHE A 108 -15.60 -9.62 1.21
N ASP A 109 -16.47 -9.03 0.41
CA ASP A 109 -17.92 -9.18 0.60
C ASP A 109 -18.34 -10.50 -0.05
N CYS A 110 -18.61 -11.49 0.78
CA CYS A 110 -19.16 -12.77 0.33
C CYS A 110 -20.68 -12.76 0.53
N MET A 111 -21.43 -12.56 -0.55
CA MET A 111 -22.88 -12.69 -0.59
C MET A 111 -23.24 -13.97 -1.36
N GLU A 112 -24.01 -14.85 -0.75
CA GLU A 112 -24.62 -16.05 -1.37
C GLU A 112 -23.71 -16.87 -2.30
N GLY A 113 -22.48 -17.16 -1.85
CA GLY A 113 -21.56 -18.05 -2.58
C GLY A 113 -20.74 -17.38 -3.69
N THR A 114 -20.90 -16.07 -3.90
CA THR A 114 -19.98 -15.26 -4.70
C THR A 114 -19.20 -14.33 -3.78
N CYS A 115 -17.88 -14.52 -3.72
CA CYS A 115 -16.97 -13.56 -3.11
C CYS A 115 -16.37 -12.69 -4.22
N SER A 116 -16.19 -11.41 -3.96
CA SER A 116 -15.45 -10.53 -4.86
C SER A 116 -14.61 -9.56 -4.04
N PRO A 117 -13.35 -9.29 -4.45
CA PRO A 117 -12.54 -8.27 -3.80
C PRO A 117 -13.17 -6.90 -4.09
N SER A 118 -13.66 -6.23 -3.05
CA SER A 118 -14.09 -4.84 -3.11
C SER A 118 -13.03 -3.96 -2.44
N PRO A 119 -12.70 -2.78 -2.99
CA PRO A 119 -11.89 -1.82 -2.28
C PRO A 119 -12.54 -1.51 -0.93
N LYS A 120 -11.81 -1.66 0.17
CA LYS A 120 -12.33 -1.30 1.49
C LYS A 120 -12.70 0.19 1.47
N PRO A 121 -13.94 0.59 1.83
CA PRO A 121 -14.27 2.00 1.88
C PRO A 121 -13.28 2.70 2.81
N GLN A 122 -12.61 3.74 2.30
CA GLN A 122 -11.79 4.60 3.14
C GLN A 122 -12.72 5.17 4.21
N SER A 123 -12.59 4.67 5.45
CA SER A 123 -13.22 5.30 6.60
C SER A 123 -12.87 6.77 6.54
N ALA A 124 -13.88 7.62 6.32
CA ALA A 124 -13.72 9.05 6.40
C ALA A 124 -13.27 9.35 7.82
N SER A 125 -11.96 9.47 8.00
CA SER A 125 -11.35 9.85 9.27
C SER A 125 -11.96 11.16 9.69
N SER A 126 -12.67 11.13 10.81
CA SER A 126 -13.33 12.25 11.47
C SER A 126 -12.40 13.46 11.56
N LYS A 127 -12.49 14.37 10.58
CA LYS A 127 -12.43 15.79 10.88
C LYS A 127 -13.85 16.22 11.17
N ALA A 128 -14.26 15.99 12.42
CA ALA A 128 -15.26 16.86 13.03
C ALA A 128 -14.72 18.28 12.84
N VAL A 129 -15.36 18.98 11.90
CA VAL A 129 -15.24 20.39 11.68
C VAL A 129 -15.52 21.03 13.04
N LEU A 130 -14.51 21.70 13.58
CA LEU A 130 -14.68 22.65 14.66
C LEU A 130 -15.50 23.80 14.04
N GLU A 131 -16.83 23.68 14.03
CA GLU A 131 -17.70 24.82 13.79
C GLU A 131 -17.70 25.66 15.08
N LEU A 132 -17.10 26.85 14.92
CA LEU A 132 -17.37 28.14 15.56
C LEU A 132 -17.88 28.16 17.02
#